data_AF-A0A349DV84-F1
#
_entry.id   AF-A0A349DV84-F1
#
_cell.length_a   1.000
_cell.length_b   1.000
_cell.length_c   1.000
_cell.angle_alpha   90.00
_cell.angle_beta   90.00
_cell.angle_gamma   90.00
#
_symmetry.space_group_name_H-M   'P 1'
#
loop_
_entity.id
_entity.type
_entity.pdbx_description
1 polymer ?
#
loop_
_entity_poly.entity_id
_entity_poly.type
_entity_poly.pdbx_seq_one_letter_code
_entity_poly.pdbx_strand_id
1 'polypeptide(L)'
;MIIKTITVKKRTLVYGLLLLGPFYTFGQNKGKIPAAQEIVTKYFEAIGGKDKLDRVKDWTFSGKLVMNKTTTPMEIMIKGKKSKVEIESFGQKRVVATNGKVAWEINPYAKNKLIVKDNYKQENNLDFSNLIFPDSLFKTSDFSRFKVRLVKHKGKEAFKLTNAIPDTMPHSEVYIFDKASYLLVYHKVNGLFVDLSNYQLSNIGLKVPQEVVPTAQWKNALVLPFARPFEFDKVKLNSNISDQIFEVPKLDQANQEDKYAKLVAKGKVLPIDKKLSAKQIVAAYIKQHTALVNVKTTVAQGNMTLGQGSFRLAWYSKNEKARLELRVQTTQIIQAFNGKDSWELNPLKRDEPVLFENSKNRVAPINFVDKALYTSQEKKLRVEYVSREYVGDKLCHHIQLFLDEQSFLDYYIGVKDGLLYKAFDEQNEVATFFVKYKQVQTYKVPTLMIFNASENRGTVFRFDKLTFNQPIDDKIFEFPDRKKLKKDKKN
;
A
#
# COMPACT_ATOMS: atom_id res chain seq x y z
N MET A 1 -57.52 86.81 6.17
CA MET A 1 -58.45 86.20 5.18
C MET A 1 -57.60 85.46 4.16
N ILE A 2 -57.81 84.14 4.07
CA ILE A 2 -57.41 83.19 3.01
C ILE A 2 -55.91 82.87 2.83
N ILE A 3 -55.62 81.65 3.29
CA ILE A 3 -54.52 80.73 2.97
C ILE A 3 -54.50 80.40 1.46
N LYS A 4 -53.31 80.25 0.86
CA LYS A 4 -53.07 79.18 -0.13
C LYS A 4 -51.58 78.86 -0.32
N THR A 5 -51.26 77.65 0.11
CA THR A 5 -50.05 76.83 -0.08
C THR A 5 -49.81 76.53 -1.57
N ILE A 6 -48.57 76.61 -2.06
CA ILE A 6 -48.09 75.75 -3.16
C ILE A 6 -46.62 75.36 -2.92
N THR A 7 -46.43 74.05 -2.75
CA THR A 7 -45.16 73.31 -2.76
C THR A 7 -44.62 73.21 -4.18
N VAL A 8 -43.34 73.51 -4.42
CA VAL A 8 -42.67 73.20 -5.70
C VAL A 8 -41.35 72.47 -5.45
N LYS A 9 -41.31 71.23 -5.94
CA LYS A 9 -40.14 70.36 -6.07
C LYS A 9 -39.03 71.05 -6.88
N LYS A 10 -37.84 71.22 -6.32
CA LYS A 10 -36.64 71.54 -7.11
C LYS A 10 -36.04 70.25 -7.68
N ARG A 11 -36.34 70.00 -8.96
CA ARG A 11 -35.44 69.30 -9.88
C ARG A 11 -34.62 70.37 -10.58
N THR A 12 -33.30 70.28 -10.52
CA THR A 12 -32.42 71.12 -11.33
C THR A 12 -31.50 70.22 -12.13
N LEU A 13 -31.62 70.35 -13.45
CA LEU A 13 -30.82 69.72 -14.48
C LEU A 13 -29.85 70.78 -15.00
N VAL A 14 -28.55 70.43 -15.00
CA VAL A 14 -27.45 70.77 -15.95
C VAL A 14 -27.17 72.25 -16.28
N TYR A 15 -25.92 72.68 -16.02
CA TYR A 15 -24.87 73.16 -16.96
C TYR A 15 -23.59 73.25 -16.09
N GLY A 16 -22.47 72.60 -16.38
CA GLY A 16 -21.67 72.73 -17.60
C GLY A 16 -20.35 73.41 -17.22
N LEU A 17 -19.40 72.67 -16.64
CA LEU A 17 -17.99 73.07 -16.61
C LEU A 17 -17.14 71.84 -16.98
N LEU A 18 -16.82 71.74 -18.27
CA LEU A 18 -15.84 70.85 -18.84
C LEU A 18 -14.45 71.31 -18.38
N LEU A 19 -13.97 70.75 -17.26
CA LEU A 19 -12.54 70.75 -16.96
C LEU A 19 -11.91 69.62 -17.78
N LEU A 20 -11.21 70.01 -18.83
CA LEU A 20 -10.22 69.20 -19.54
C LEU A 20 -9.11 68.80 -18.55
N GLY A 21 -9.34 67.75 -17.77
CA GLY A 21 -8.29 67.02 -17.08
C GLY A 21 -7.44 66.28 -18.12
N PRO A 22 -6.10 66.25 -17.97
CA PRO A 22 -5.23 65.57 -18.92
C PRO A 22 -5.68 64.11 -19.05
N PHE A 23 -5.96 63.70 -20.29
CA PHE A 23 -6.06 62.30 -20.66
C PHE A 23 -4.75 61.62 -20.21
N TYR A 24 -4.79 60.95 -19.07
CA TYR A 24 -3.86 59.87 -18.80
C TYR A 24 -4.14 58.82 -19.85
N THR A 25 -3.35 58.85 -20.91
CA THR A 25 -3.17 57.71 -21.78
C THR A 25 -2.85 56.52 -20.88
N PHE A 26 -3.75 55.54 -20.84
CA PHE A 26 -3.44 54.21 -20.35
C PHE A 26 -2.42 53.62 -21.33
N GLY A 27 -1.18 54.08 -21.22
CA GLY A 27 -0.03 53.40 -21.79
C GLY A 27 -0.01 52.01 -21.16
N GLN A 28 -0.08 50.97 -22.00
CA GLN A 28 0.24 49.62 -21.58
C GLN A 28 1.65 49.64 -20.98
N ASN A 29 1.74 49.76 -19.67
CA ASN A 29 2.96 49.44 -18.95
C ASN A 29 3.19 47.95 -19.19
N LYS A 30 4.04 47.62 -20.16
CA LYS A 30 4.69 46.32 -20.24
C LYS A 30 5.55 46.22 -18.98
N GLY A 31 4.92 45.84 -17.87
CA GLY A 31 5.53 45.84 -16.55
C GLY A 31 6.83 45.05 -16.61
N LYS A 32 7.93 45.69 -16.23
CA LYS A 32 9.24 45.05 -16.14
C LYS A 32 9.08 43.80 -15.27
N ILE A 33 9.57 42.66 -15.76
CA ILE A 33 9.54 41.40 -14.99
C ILE A 33 10.30 41.65 -13.67
N PRO A 34 9.70 41.38 -12.50
CA PRO A 34 10.35 41.55 -11.21
C PRO A 34 11.67 40.78 -11.10
N ALA A 35 12.62 41.31 -10.32
CA ALA A 35 13.83 40.58 -9.99
C ALA A 35 13.51 39.35 -9.11
N ALA A 36 14.35 38.31 -9.16
CA ALA A 36 14.18 37.11 -8.35
C ALA A 36 14.07 37.43 -6.85
N GLN A 37 14.88 38.38 -6.38
CA GLN A 37 14.85 38.88 -5.01
C GLN A 37 13.45 39.37 -4.61
N GLU A 38 12.80 40.18 -5.46
CA GLU A 38 11.48 40.73 -5.18
C GLU A 38 10.42 39.63 -5.08
N ILE A 39 10.48 38.64 -5.97
CA ILE A 39 9.53 37.53 -5.99
C ILE A 39 9.65 36.69 -4.72
N VAL A 40 10.88 36.36 -4.30
CA VAL A 40 11.11 35.55 -3.11
C VAL A 40 10.76 36.33 -1.83
N THR A 41 11.05 37.63 -1.77
CA THR A 41 10.60 38.48 -0.65
C THR A 41 9.08 38.46 -0.52
N LYS A 42 8.34 38.68 -1.63
CA LYS A 42 6.88 38.63 -1.63
C LYS A 42 6.33 37.25 -1.30
N TYR A 43 7.03 36.17 -1.68
CA TYR A 43 6.69 34.82 -1.25
C TYR A 43 6.77 34.70 0.29
N PHE A 44 7.87 35.17 0.90
CA PHE A 44 8.01 35.13 2.36
C PHE A 44 6.92 35.95 3.08
N GLU A 45 6.59 37.13 2.57
CA GLU A 45 5.46 37.91 3.06
C GLU A 45 4.14 37.13 2.93
N ALA A 46 3.89 36.54 1.76
CA ALA A 46 2.64 35.83 1.45
C ALA A 46 2.40 34.60 2.34
N ILE A 47 3.46 33.91 2.76
CA ILE A 47 3.37 32.76 3.68
C ILE A 47 3.31 33.16 5.16
N GLY A 48 3.44 34.45 5.49
CA GLY A 48 3.33 34.95 6.87
C GLY A 48 4.65 35.35 7.54
N GLY A 49 5.74 35.41 6.77
CA GLY A 49 7.05 35.96 7.16
C GLY A 49 8.14 34.91 7.35
N LYS A 50 9.35 35.22 6.86
CA LYS A 50 10.55 34.37 6.98
C LYS A 50 10.89 34.08 8.45
N ASP A 51 10.86 35.09 9.31
CA ASP A 51 11.19 34.95 10.73
C ASP A 51 10.26 34.00 11.49
N LYS A 52 9.00 33.86 11.08
CA LYS A 52 8.09 32.88 11.68
C LYS A 52 8.48 31.47 11.28
N LEU A 53 8.85 31.27 10.01
CA LEU A 53 9.35 29.99 9.50
C LEU A 53 10.68 29.60 10.15
N ASP A 54 11.61 30.56 10.33
CA ASP A 54 12.90 30.37 11.04
C ASP A 54 12.72 29.88 12.48
N ARG A 55 11.59 30.22 13.11
CA ARG A 55 11.28 29.84 14.49
C ARG A 55 10.56 28.50 14.63
N VAL A 56 10.30 27.79 13.53
CA VAL A 56 9.67 26.46 13.59
C VAL A 56 10.71 25.43 14.04
N LYS A 57 10.43 24.76 15.16
CA LYS A 57 11.29 23.75 15.78
C LYS A 57 10.87 22.33 15.44
N ASP A 58 9.57 22.12 15.27
CA ASP A 58 8.98 20.82 14.95
C ASP A 58 7.71 20.97 14.10
N TRP A 59 7.41 19.90 13.37
CA TRP A 59 6.29 19.81 12.43
C TRP A 59 5.52 18.52 12.67
N THR A 60 4.18 18.60 12.65
CA THR A 60 3.28 17.45 12.59
C THR A 60 2.31 17.65 11.44
N PHE A 61 2.36 16.74 10.47
CA PHE A 61 1.43 16.67 9.35
C PHE A 61 0.53 15.45 9.54
N SER A 62 -0.78 15.67 9.63
CA SER A 62 -1.78 14.61 9.68
C SER A 62 -2.59 14.66 8.39
N GLY A 63 -2.71 13.53 7.72
CA GLY A 63 -3.38 13.50 6.43
C GLY A 63 -3.48 12.10 5.85
N LYS A 64 -3.47 12.05 4.52
CA LYS A 64 -3.70 10.84 3.75
C LYS A 64 -2.68 10.74 2.62
N LEU A 65 -2.16 9.53 2.43
CA LEU A 65 -1.43 9.13 1.25
C LEU A 65 -2.42 8.69 0.18
N VAL A 66 -2.37 9.30 -1.00
CA VAL A 66 -3.22 8.92 -2.13
C VAL A 66 -2.55 7.77 -2.88
N MET A 67 -3.18 6.59 -2.85
CA MET A 67 -2.68 5.36 -3.45
C MET A 67 -3.71 4.84 -4.45
N ASN A 68 -3.50 5.12 -5.74
CA ASN A 68 -4.48 4.83 -6.80
C ASN A 68 -5.85 5.42 -6.42
N LYS A 69 -6.88 4.58 -6.26
CA LYS A 69 -8.26 4.97 -5.89
C LYS A 69 -8.55 4.88 -4.39
N THR A 70 -7.53 4.68 -3.59
CA THR A 70 -7.65 4.57 -2.14
C THR A 70 -6.82 5.63 -1.47
N THR A 71 -7.26 6.02 -0.28
CA THR A 71 -6.46 6.83 0.61
C THR A 71 -6.07 6.00 1.81
N THR A 72 -4.93 6.31 2.39
CA THR A 72 -4.44 5.65 3.60
C THR A 72 -4.00 6.72 4.59
N PRO A 73 -4.51 6.70 5.84
CA PRO A 73 -4.07 7.63 6.87
C PRO A 73 -2.56 7.63 7.01
N MET A 74 -2.01 8.83 7.17
CA MET A 74 -0.59 9.06 7.33
C MET A 74 -0.35 10.18 8.34
N GLU A 75 0.70 10.01 9.14
CA GLU A 75 1.23 11.05 10.01
C GLU A 75 2.74 11.22 9.78
N ILE A 76 3.20 12.46 9.64
CA ILE A 76 4.61 12.82 9.52
C ILE A 76 4.97 13.74 10.69
N MET A 77 6.00 13.38 11.43
CA MET A 77 6.54 14.16 12.54
C MET A 77 8.00 14.47 12.28
N ILE A 78 8.40 15.74 12.42
CA ILE A 78 9.78 16.20 12.17
C ILE A 78 10.23 17.08 13.33
N LYS A 79 11.47 16.89 13.79
CA LYS A 79 12.12 17.73 14.81
C LYS A 79 13.63 17.75 14.57
N GLY A 80 14.14 18.85 14.01
CA GLY A 80 15.54 18.96 13.60
C GLY A 80 15.93 17.83 12.63
N LYS A 81 16.94 17.03 12.98
CA LYS A 81 17.39 15.86 12.19
C LYS A 81 16.58 14.58 12.44
N LYS A 82 15.52 14.64 13.24
CA LYS A 82 14.66 13.50 13.58
C LYS A 82 13.40 13.55 12.75
N SER A 83 12.95 12.40 12.27
CA SER A 83 11.69 12.30 11.53
C SER A 83 11.03 10.95 11.75
N LYS A 84 9.70 10.91 11.68
CA LYS A 84 8.90 9.69 11.77
C LYS A 84 7.71 9.81 10.83
N VAL A 85 7.51 8.78 10.02
CA VAL A 85 6.38 8.63 9.10
C VAL A 85 5.62 7.39 9.50
N GLU A 86 4.34 7.54 9.82
CA GLU A 86 3.42 6.45 10.11
C GLU A 86 2.39 6.34 8.98
N ILE A 87 2.17 5.13 8.47
CA ILE A 87 1.23 4.85 7.37
C ILE A 87 0.33 3.69 7.80
N GLU A 88 -0.98 3.90 7.82
CA GLU A 88 -1.94 2.89 8.25
C GLU A 88 -2.65 2.19 7.07
N SER A 89 -2.24 0.97 6.76
CA SER A 89 -2.84 0.18 5.68
C SER A 89 -3.30 -1.17 6.22
N PHE A 90 -4.44 -1.68 5.75
CA PHE A 90 -4.98 -3.00 6.15
C PHE A 90 -5.03 -3.26 7.67
N GLY A 91 -5.37 -2.23 8.46
CA GLY A 91 -5.40 -2.31 9.93
C GLY A 91 -4.02 -2.45 10.58
N GLN A 92 -2.96 -2.11 9.85
CA GLN A 92 -1.57 -2.22 10.25
C GLN A 92 -0.82 -0.92 10.01
N LYS A 93 0.05 -0.58 10.96
CA LYS A 93 0.87 0.62 10.91
C LYS A 93 2.28 0.26 10.45
N ARG A 94 2.66 0.74 9.26
CA ARG A 94 4.06 0.78 8.84
C ARG A 94 4.68 2.07 9.36
N VAL A 95 5.87 1.98 9.95
CA VAL A 95 6.59 3.13 10.49
C VAL A 95 7.96 3.21 9.84
N VAL A 96 8.37 4.40 9.43
CA VAL A 96 9.75 4.66 9.03
C VAL A 96 10.24 5.90 9.75
N ALA A 97 11.39 5.82 10.40
CA ALA A 97 11.86 6.88 11.27
C ALA A 97 13.39 6.95 11.38
N THR A 98 13.87 8.08 11.90
CA THR A 98 15.27 8.29 12.28
C THR A 98 15.32 9.21 13.51
N ASN A 99 16.26 8.92 14.42
CA ASN A 99 16.59 9.81 15.53
C ASN A 99 17.78 10.74 15.21
N GLY A 100 18.21 10.78 13.95
CA GLY A 100 19.36 11.56 13.48
C GLY A 100 20.71 10.85 13.60
N LYS A 101 20.76 9.66 14.22
CA LYS A 101 21.95 8.79 14.28
C LYS A 101 21.71 7.45 13.59
N VAL A 102 20.55 6.85 13.84
CA VAL A 102 20.12 5.58 13.24
C VAL A 102 18.76 5.74 12.58
N ALA A 103 18.56 5.03 11.47
CA ALA A 103 17.26 4.90 10.84
C ALA A 103 16.65 3.54 11.18
N TRP A 104 15.34 3.50 11.34
CA TRP A 104 14.61 2.26 11.62
C TRP A 104 13.27 2.22 10.90
N GLU A 105 12.82 1.01 10.59
CA GLU A 105 11.56 0.75 9.94
C GLU A 105 10.82 -0.36 10.69
N ILE A 106 9.54 -0.13 10.99
CA ILE A 106 8.60 -1.19 11.32
C ILE A 106 7.79 -1.52 10.08
N ASN A 107 7.99 -2.71 9.52
CA ASN A 107 7.19 -3.23 8.42
C ASN A 107 6.43 -4.50 8.87
N PRO A 108 5.12 -4.39 9.17
CA PRO A 108 4.32 -5.52 9.65
C PRO A 108 4.12 -6.62 8.61
N TYR A 109 4.51 -6.37 7.35
CA TYR A 109 4.40 -7.31 6.23
C TYR A 109 5.71 -8.04 5.92
N ALA A 110 6.84 -7.63 6.51
CA ALA A 110 8.15 -8.22 6.26
C ALA A 110 8.50 -9.31 7.29
N LYS A 111 9.39 -10.25 6.93
CA LYS A 111 9.92 -11.28 7.85
C LYS A 111 10.53 -10.63 9.10
N ASN A 112 11.36 -9.62 8.90
CA ASN A 112 11.95 -8.83 9.98
C ASN A 112 11.07 -7.59 10.17
N LYS A 113 10.22 -7.64 11.19
CA LYS A 113 9.26 -6.56 11.47
C LYS A 113 9.95 -5.26 11.81
N LEU A 114 11.08 -5.29 12.51
CA LEU A 114 11.94 -4.13 12.76
C LEU A 114 13.24 -4.31 12.01
N ILE A 115 13.60 -3.29 11.25
CA ILE A 115 14.91 -3.18 10.61
C ILE A 115 15.54 -1.93 11.19
N VAL A 116 16.74 -2.06 11.76
CA VAL A 116 17.57 -0.95 12.22
C VAL A 116 18.78 -0.86 11.29
N LYS A 117 19.08 0.35 10.82
CA LYS A 117 20.22 0.63 9.95
C LYS A 117 21.14 1.60 10.68
N ASP A 118 22.27 1.08 11.15
CA ASP A 118 23.35 1.87 11.72
C ASP A 118 24.06 2.68 10.64
N ASN A 119 24.64 3.82 11.03
CA ASN A 119 25.40 4.70 10.13
C ASN A 119 24.62 5.12 8.87
N TYR A 120 23.30 5.27 8.97
CA TYR A 120 22.47 5.77 7.88
C TYR A 120 22.84 7.22 7.55
N LYS A 121 23.80 7.37 6.63
CA LYS A 121 24.30 8.65 6.09
C LYS A 121 23.46 9.17 4.91
N GLN A 122 22.15 8.95 4.89
CA GLN A 122 21.34 9.68 3.92
C GLN A 122 21.04 11.05 4.50
N GLU A 123 21.62 12.07 3.88
CA GLU A 123 21.08 13.43 3.84
C GLU A 123 19.55 13.32 3.82
N ASN A 124 18.88 13.87 4.84
CA ASN A 124 17.49 13.61 5.21
C ASN A 124 16.52 13.43 4.01
N ASN A 125 16.40 12.23 3.45
CA ASN A 125 15.38 11.92 2.44
C ASN A 125 13.95 11.91 3.02
N LEU A 126 13.83 12.17 4.33
CA LEU A 126 12.58 12.35 5.07
C LEU A 126 12.36 13.80 5.49
N ASP A 127 13.15 14.76 5.00
CA ASP A 127 12.97 16.19 5.27
C ASP A 127 11.76 16.74 4.51
N PHE A 128 10.57 16.40 4.98
CA PHE A 128 9.32 16.87 4.38
C PHE A 128 9.21 18.39 4.47
N SER A 129 9.83 19.05 5.47
CA SER A 129 9.93 20.50 5.52
C SER A 129 10.58 21.07 4.27
N ASN A 130 11.70 20.49 3.81
CA ASN A 130 12.37 20.91 2.58
C ASN A 130 11.51 20.64 1.30
N LEU A 131 10.59 19.67 1.36
CA LEU A 131 9.66 19.39 0.26
C LEU A 131 8.63 20.50 0.05
N ILE A 132 8.25 21.23 1.10
CA ILE A 132 7.22 22.29 1.05
C ILE A 132 7.80 23.71 1.23
N PHE A 133 8.96 23.82 1.89
CA PHE A 133 9.73 25.04 2.11
C PHE A 133 11.20 24.77 1.74
N PRO A 134 11.61 25.04 0.48
CA PRO A 134 12.94 24.68 0.01
C PRO A 134 14.04 25.45 0.77
N ASP A 135 14.97 24.70 1.37
CA ASP A 135 16.13 25.22 2.10
C ASP A 135 16.96 26.19 1.27
N SER A 136 17.08 25.92 -0.03
CA SER A 136 17.79 26.74 -1.02
C SER A 136 17.18 28.13 -1.22
N LEU A 137 15.87 28.31 -0.98
CA LEU A 137 15.25 29.63 -0.94
C LEU A 137 15.44 30.29 0.42
N PHE A 138 15.57 29.50 1.47
CA PHE A 138 15.51 29.97 2.85
C PHE A 138 16.86 30.33 3.46
N LYS A 139 17.90 29.58 3.08
CA LYS A 139 19.28 29.69 3.61
C LYS A 139 20.17 30.63 2.81
N THR A 140 19.67 31.18 1.69
CA THR A 140 20.40 32.16 0.87
C THR A 140 19.78 33.55 1.04
N SER A 141 20.61 34.59 1.03
CA SER A 141 20.18 35.99 0.96
C SER A 141 20.33 36.60 -0.44
N ASP A 142 21.06 35.93 -1.34
CA ASP A 142 21.30 36.37 -2.71
C ASP A 142 20.57 35.46 -3.71
N PHE A 143 19.69 36.06 -4.51
CA PHE A 143 18.95 35.42 -5.59
C PHE A 143 19.38 35.89 -6.99
N SER A 144 20.49 36.64 -7.11
CA SER A 144 21.02 37.16 -8.38
C SER A 144 21.33 36.08 -9.41
N ARG A 145 21.64 34.86 -8.94
CA ARG A 145 21.88 33.66 -9.78
C ARG A 145 20.66 33.17 -10.55
N PHE A 146 19.45 33.60 -10.18
CA PHE A 146 18.20 33.14 -10.79
C PHE A 146 17.75 34.02 -11.95
N LYS A 147 17.46 33.38 -13.08
CA LYS A 147 16.76 34.00 -14.20
C LYS A 147 15.25 33.90 -13.98
N VAL A 148 14.54 35.00 -14.18
CA VAL A 148 13.08 35.07 -14.03
C VAL A 148 12.42 35.05 -15.41
N ARG A 149 11.38 34.21 -15.57
CA ARG A 149 10.51 34.18 -16.75
C ARG A 149 9.04 34.17 -16.36
N LEU A 150 8.19 34.80 -17.16
CA LEU A 150 6.74 34.62 -17.06
C LEU A 150 6.36 33.30 -17.75
N VAL A 151 5.60 32.47 -17.05
CA VAL A 151 5.10 31.18 -17.57
C VAL A 151 3.62 31.01 -17.24
N LYS A 152 2.99 29.99 -17.83
CA LYS A 152 1.71 29.47 -17.35
C LYS A 152 1.95 28.16 -16.61
N HIS A 153 1.40 28.04 -15.41
CA HIS A 153 1.40 26.80 -14.63
C HIS A 153 -0.05 26.45 -14.30
N LYS A 154 -0.52 25.26 -14.74
CA LYS A 154 -1.92 24.83 -14.64
C LYS A 154 -2.94 25.91 -15.05
N GLY A 155 -2.64 26.61 -16.16
CA GLY A 155 -3.48 27.66 -16.73
C GLY A 155 -3.36 29.05 -16.10
N LYS A 156 -2.66 29.20 -14.96
CA LYS A 156 -2.47 30.49 -14.27
C LYS A 156 -1.12 31.12 -14.61
N GLU A 157 -1.05 32.44 -14.63
CA GLU A 157 0.21 33.17 -14.80
C GLU A 157 1.11 32.98 -13.57
N ALA A 158 2.40 32.73 -13.80
CA ALA A 158 3.36 32.46 -12.74
C ALA A 158 4.76 32.96 -13.11
N PHE A 159 5.57 33.22 -12.09
CA PHE A 159 6.98 33.52 -12.24
C PHE A 159 7.80 32.24 -12.07
N LYS A 160 8.61 31.90 -13.07
CA LYS A 160 9.56 30.79 -13.01
C LYS A 160 10.96 31.34 -12.74
N LEU A 161 11.59 30.84 -11.68
CA LEU A 161 12.99 31.09 -11.33
C LEU A 161 13.80 29.83 -11.66
N THR A 162 14.89 30.01 -12.42
CA THR A 162 15.83 28.93 -12.73
C THR A 162 17.27 29.39 -12.53
N ASN A 163 18.13 28.55 -11.99
CA ASN A 163 19.58 28.80 -12.02
C ASN A 163 20.14 28.60 -13.45
N ALA A 164 21.45 28.77 -13.62
CA ALA A 164 22.09 28.62 -14.94
C ALA A 164 22.16 27.16 -15.44
N ILE A 165 21.87 26.19 -14.57
CA ILE A 165 21.95 24.77 -14.89
C ILE A 165 20.64 24.36 -15.60
N PRO A 166 20.70 23.65 -16.75
CA PRO A 166 19.50 23.20 -17.46
C PRO A 166 18.56 22.40 -16.57
N ASP A 167 17.25 22.67 -16.66
CA ASP A 167 16.20 22.06 -15.82
C ASP A 167 16.25 20.52 -15.78
N THR A 168 16.73 19.89 -16.86
CA THR A 168 16.88 18.43 -17.00
C THR A 168 18.00 17.82 -16.15
N MET A 169 18.96 18.62 -15.68
CA MET A 169 20.13 18.14 -14.94
C MET A 169 19.82 17.95 -13.45
N PRO A 170 20.42 16.98 -12.74
CA PRO A 170 20.11 16.68 -11.34
C PRO A 170 20.19 17.88 -10.37
N HIS A 171 21.14 18.78 -10.59
CA HIS A 171 21.43 19.92 -9.71
C HIS A 171 20.77 21.24 -10.15
N SER A 172 19.85 21.21 -11.11
CA SER A 172 19.09 22.42 -11.46
C SER A 172 18.14 22.82 -10.33
N GLU A 173 18.01 24.11 -10.13
CA GLU A 173 17.06 24.70 -9.19
C GLU A 173 15.92 25.32 -10.00
N VAL A 174 14.70 24.86 -9.75
CA VAL A 174 13.50 25.34 -10.45
C VAL A 174 12.44 25.67 -9.42
N TYR A 175 11.92 26.89 -9.46
CA TYR A 175 10.81 27.35 -8.62
C TYR A 175 9.78 28.06 -9.48
N ILE A 176 8.49 27.85 -9.21
CA ILE A 176 7.39 28.54 -9.87
C ILE A 176 6.48 29.12 -8.79
N PHE A 177 6.30 30.43 -8.85
CA PHE A 177 5.45 31.20 -7.93
C PHE A 177 4.21 31.70 -8.66
N ASP A 178 3.04 31.50 -8.10
CA ASP A 178 1.80 32.07 -8.64
C ASP A 178 1.89 33.60 -8.66
N LYS A 179 1.58 34.23 -9.81
CA LYS A 179 1.81 35.67 -9.99
C LYS A 179 0.91 36.54 -9.11
N ALA A 180 -0.30 36.07 -8.78
CA ALA A 180 -1.27 36.84 -8.01
C ALA A 180 -0.99 36.77 -6.49
N SER A 181 -0.64 35.59 -6.00
CA SER A 181 -0.46 35.31 -4.57
C SER A 181 1.00 35.25 -4.12
N TYR A 182 1.95 35.15 -5.05
CA TYR A 182 3.37 34.90 -4.81
C TYR A 182 3.67 33.59 -4.07
N LEU A 183 2.68 32.71 -3.89
CA LEU A 183 2.89 31.40 -3.27
C LEU A 183 3.68 30.49 -4.20
N LEU A 184 4.61 29.71 -3.63
CA LEU A 184 5.33 28.68 -4.35
C LEU A 184 4.35 27.56 -4.75
N VAL A 185 4.14 27.34 -6.04
CA VAL A 185 3.18 26.35 -6.54
C VAL A 185 3.86 25.14 -7.17
N TYR A 186 5.15 25.26 -7.51
CA TYR A 186 5.93 24.14 -8.03
C TYR A 186 7.42 24.35 -7.79
N HIS A 187 8.14 23.28 -7.47
CA HIS A 187 9.61 23.32 -7.44
C HIS A 187 10.25 21.97 -7.65
N LYS A 188 11.58 21.99 -7.78
CA LYS A 188 12.43 20.80 -7.86
C LYS A 188 13.29 20.67 -6.61
N VAL A 189 13.23 19.52 -5.95
CA VAL A 189 14.06 19.16 -4.80
C VAL A 189 14.62 17.75 -4.96
N ASN A 190 15.93 17.59 -4.86
CA ASN A 190 16.62 16.29 -4.99
C ASN A 190 16.21 15.48 -6.24
N GLY A 191 16.00 16.16 -7.38
CA GLY A 191 15.56 15.53 -8.63
C GLY A 191 14.06 15.24 -8.72
N LEU A 192 13.30 15.42 -7.62
CA LEU A 192 11.85 15.29 -7.58
C LEU A 192 11.18 16.63 -7.89
N PHE A 193 10.22 16.62 -8.81
CA PHE A 193 9.37 17.78 -9.09
C PHE A 193 8.07 17.68 -8.30
N VAL A 194 7.65 18.77 -7.67
CA VAL A 194 6.54 18.78 -6.72
C VAL A 194 5.64 19.97 -7.01
N ASP A 195 4.34 19.71 -7.20
CA ASP A 195 3.29 20.73 -7.16
C ASP A 195 2.82 20.94 -5.71
N LEU A 196 2.57 22.18 -5.35
CA LEU A 196 2.07 22.60 -4.05
C LEU A 196 0.76 23.39 -4.24
N SER A 197 -0.29 22.98 -3.54
CA SER A 197 -1.60 23.62 -3.63
C SER A 197 -2.33 23.62 -2.29
N ASN A 198 -3.51 24.27 -2.30
CA ASN A 198 -4.42 24.37 -1.14
C ASN A 198 -3.72 24.92 0.12
N TYR A 199 -3.09 26.09 0.00
CA TYR A 199 -2.42 26.74 1.13
C TYR A 199 -3.43 27.13 2.22
N GLN A 200 -3.15 26.72 3.46
CA GLN A 200 -3.96 27.05 4.64
C GLN A 200 -3.09 27.58 5.78
N LEU A 201 -3.69 28.37 6.68
CA LEU A 201 -2.99 28.86 7.86
C LEU A 201 -2.77 27.72 8.87
N SER A 202 -1.53 27.58 9.32
CA SER A 202 -1.16 26.76 10.47
C SER A 202 -1.54 27.43 11.80
N ASN A 203 -1.34 26.72 12.91
CA ASN A 203 -1.57 27.21 14.27
C ASN A 203 -0.71 28.42 14.68
N ILE A 204 0.34 28.77 13.92
CA ILE A 204 1.17 29.97 14.15
C ILE A 204 0.99 31.03 13.06
N GLY A 205 -0.03 30.88 12.21
CA GLY A 205 -0.36 31.83 11.15
C GLY A 205 0.57 31.82 9.94
N LEU A 206 1.40 30.78 9.77
CA LEU A 206 2.11 30.52 8.52
C LEU A 206 1.19 29.82 7.53
N LYS A 207 1.18 30.24 6.25
CA LYS A 207 0.49 29.48 5.19
C LYS A 207 1.33 28.29 4.77
N VAL A 208 0.73 27.10 4.81
CA VAL A 208 1.37 25.83 4.48
C VAL A 208 0.53 25.10 3.41
N PRO A 209 1.14 24.55 2.34
CA PRO A 209 0.39 23.78 1.36
C PRO A 209 -0.20 22.53 2.00
N GLN A 210 -1.49 22.28 1.77
CA GLN A 210 -2.16 21.06 2.24
C GLN A 210 -2.17 19.95 1.19
N GLU A 211 -1.87 20.27 -0.07
CA GLU A 211 -1.77 19.28 -1.14
C GLU A 211 -0.37 19.32 -1.74
N VAL A 212 0.28 18.16 -1.78
CA VAL A 212 1.65 17.99 -2.28
C VAL A 212 1.64 16.87 -3.31
N VAL A 213 1.82 17.21 -4.58
CA VAL A 213 1.70 16.27 -5.70
C VAL A 213 3.04 16.13 -6.41
N PRO A 214 3.73 14.98 -6.26
CA PRO A 214 4.93 14.69 -7.05
C PRO A 214 4.56 14.50 -8.53
N THR A 215 5.26 15.19 -9.45
CA THR A 215 4.88 15.27 -10.87
C THR A 215 5.71 14.40 -11.83
N ALA A 216 6.76 13.73 -11.37
CA ALA A 216 7.56 12.83 -12.20
C ALA A 216 8.18 11.65 -11.42
N GLN A 217 8.09 10.44 -11.99
CA GLN A 217 8.80 9.24 -11.55
C GLN A 217 10.27 9.31 -12.02
N TRP A 218 11.17 9.84 -11.20
CA TRP A 218 12.58 9.53 -11.41
C TRP A 218 12.78 8.05 -11.06
N LYS A 219 13.20 7.22 -12.04
CA LYS A 219 13.29 5.75 -11.92
C LYS A 219 14.16 5.27 -10.74
N ASN A 220 15.02 6.13 -10.21
CA ASN A 220 15.93 5.85 -9.09
C ASN A 220 15.54 6.53 -7.77
N ALA A 221 14.37 7.18 -7.68
CA ALA A 221 13.85 7.74 -6.43
C ALA A 221 13.34 6.61 -5.52
N LEU A 222 14.28 5.82 -5.01
CA LEU A 222 14.04 4.58 -4.26
C LEU A 222 13.70 4.83 -2.79
N VAL A 223 13.28 6.05 -2.41
CA VAL A 223 13.16 6.43 -1.00
C VAL A 223 11.72 6.80 -0.63
N LEU A 224 10.97 5.76 -0.20
CA LEU A 224 9.80 5.85 0.69
C LEU A 224 8.58 6.63 0.07
N PRO A 225 7.42 6.82 0.74
CA PRO A 225 6.11 6.97 0.07
C PRO A 225 5.92 8.26 -0.78
N PHE A 226 6.94 9.11 -0.90
CA PHE A 226 6.90 10.45 -1.51
C PHE A 226 6.82 10.50 -3.03
N ALA A 227 6.70 9.36 -3.70
CA ALA A 227 6.33 9.30 -5.11
C ALA A 227 4.81 9.35 -5.35
N ARG A 228 4.02 9.62 -4.30
CA ARG A 228 2.56 9.65 -4.35
C ARG A 228 2.03 10.99 -3.84
N PRO A 229 0.85 11.43 -4.31
CA PRO A 229 0.22 12.63 -3.78
C PRO A 229 -0.09 12.49 -2.29
N PHE A 230 0.06 13.61 -1.58
CA PHE A 230 -0.29 13.77 -0.18
C PHE A 230 -1.38 14.82 -0.05
N GLU A 231 -2.35 14.53 0.81
CA GLU A 231 -3.37 15.48 1.24
C GLU A 231 -3.33 15.59 2.75
N PHE A 232 -3.06 16.78 3.27
CA PHE A 232 -3.05 17.07 4.69
C PHE A 232 -4.41 17.60 5.13
N ASP A 233 -4.96 16.95 6.15
CA ASP A 233 -6.13 17.44 6.86
C ASP A 233 -5.71 18.50 7.90
N LYS A 234 -4.47 18.39 8.41
CA LYS A 234 -3.95 19.27 9.46
C LYS A 234 -2.43 19.38 9.45
N VAL A 235 -1.93 20.60 9.59
CA VAL A 235 -0.52 20.88 9.89
C VAL A 235 -0.41 21.63 11.20
N LYS A 236 0.36 21.09 12.15
CA LYS A 236 0.72 21.74 13.41
C LYS A 236 2.22 22.00 13.47
N LEU A 237 2.60 23.22 13.82
CA LEU A 237 3.97 23.68 13.99
C LEU A 237 4.23 23.96 15.46
N ASN A 238 5.44 23.68 15.96
CA ASN A 238 5.82 23.89 17.36
C ASN A 238 4.87 23.19 18.35
N SER A 239 4.55 21.93 18.05
CA SER A 239 3.72 21.03 18.86
C SER A 239 4.47 20.43 20.05
N ASN A 240 5.74 20.78 20.27
CA ASN A 240 6.59 20.26 21.35
C ASN A 240 6.69 18.73 21.32
N ILE A 241 7.04 18.20 20.14
CA ILE A 241 7.15 16.76 19.92
C ILE A 241 8.23 16.18 20.85
N SER A 242 7.86 15.14 21.63
CA SER A 242 8.80 14.43 22.51
C SER A 242 9.88 13.72 21.69
N ASP A 243 11.13 13.75 22.16
CA ASP A 243 12.23 13.03 21.50
C ASP A 243 12.04 11.51 21.51
N GLN A 244 11.31 11.00 22.50
CA GLN A 244 11.08 9.57 22.70
C GLN A 244 10.39 8.89 21.49
N ILE A 245 9.57 9.63 20.73
CA ILE A 245 8.84 9.03 19.61
C ILE A 245 9.74 8.60 18.45
N PHE A 246 10.96 9.17 18.38
CA PHE A 246 11.94 8.90 17.33
C PHE A 246 12.92 7.79 17.71
N GLU A 247 12.94 7.39 18.98
CA GLU A 247 13.83 6.34 19.45
C GLU A 247 13.44 4.98 18.87
N VAL A 248 14.46 4.15 18.64
CA VAL A 248 14.25 2.79 18.14
C VAL A 248 13.37 2.05 19.17
N PRO A 249 12.20 1.56 18.76
CA PRO A 249 11.32 0.88 19.69
C PRO A 249 11.96 -0.43 20.12
N LYS A 250 11.88 -0.74 21.42
CA LYS A 250 12.02 -2.11 21.88
C LYS A 250 10.80 -2.86 21.38
N LEU A 251 10.98 -3.75 20.41
CA LEU A 251 9.93 -4.71 20.11
C LEU A 251 9.84 -5.64 21.32
N ASP A 252 8.80 -5.47 22.13
CA ASP A 252 8.44 -6.49 23.10
C ASP A 252 8.20 -7.78 22.34
N GLN A 253 9.14 -8.73 22.47
CA GLN A 253 8.98 -10.10 21.98
C GLN A 253 7.68 -10.74 22.52
N ALA A 254 7.18 -10.23 23.65
CA ALA A 254 6.06 -10.75 24.41
C ALA A 254 4.66 -10.57 23.78
N ASN A 255 4.46 -9.69 22.79
CA ASN A 255 3.16 -9.55 22.12
C ASN A 255 3.10 -10.21 20.73
N GLN A 256 4.05 -11.09 20.44
CA GLN A 256 4.10 -11.85 19.20
C GLN A 256 4.34 -13.34 19.45
N GLU A 257 3.59 -13.94 20.38
CA GLU A 257 3.32 -15.36 20.19
C GLU A 257 2.57 -15.50 18.88
N ASP A 258 3.30 -15.83 17.81
CA ASP A 258 2.66 -16.47 16.68
C ASP A 258 1.97 -17.71 17.27
N LYS A 259 0.66 -17.63 17.40
CA LYS A 259 -0.22 -18.72 17.84
C LYS A 259 0.04 -20.03 17.07
N TYR A 260 0.77 -19.98 15.96
CA TYR A 260 1.17 -21.12 15.15
C TYR A 260 2.68 -21.42 15.17
N ALA A 261 3.49 -20.71 15.96
CA ALA A 261 4.94 -20.95 16.08
C ALA A 261 5.26 -22.42 16.39
N LYS A 262 4.47 -23.06 17.26
CA LYS A 262 4.62 -24.49 17.59
C LYS A 262 4.37 -25.44 16.42
N LEU A 263 3.58 -25.03 15.42
CA LEU A 263 3.36 -25.82 14.20
C LEU A 263 4.55 -25.70 13.25
N VAL A 264 5.14 -24.50 13.16
CA VAL A 264 6.24 -24.20 12.24
C VAL A 264 7.59 -24.69 12.78
N ALA A 265 7.77 -24.70 14.11
CA ALA A 265 8.95 -25.24 14.75
C ALA A 265 9.16 -26.72 14.42
N LYS A 266 10.42 -27.10 14.15
CA LYS A 266 10.78 -28.51 13.93
C LYS A 266 10.42 -29.34 15.17
N GLY A 267 9.66 -30.40 14.97
CA GLY A 267 9.20 -31.25 16.06
C GLY A 267 10.29 -32.21 16.54
N LYS A 268 10.01 -32.86 17.67
CA LYS A 268 10.81 -34.02 18.09
C LYS A 268 10.74 -35.10 17.01
N VAL A 269 11.90 -35.51 16.52
CA VAL A 269 12.05 -36.60 15.55
C VAL A 269 12.28 -37.92 16.30
N LEU A 270 11.60 -38.97 15.86
CA LEU A 270 11.66 -40.33 16.36
C LEU A 270 11.99 -41.28 15.21
N PRO A 271 12.64 -42.43 15.48
CA PRO A 271 12.91 -43.42 14.44
C PRO A 271 11.60 -43.96 13.85
N ILE A 272 11.66 -44.44 12.61
CA ILE A 272 10.53 -45.09 11.92
C ILE A 272 9.95 -46.25 12.76
N ASP A 273 8.66 -46.53 12.55
CA ASP A 273 8.10 -47.81 12.99
C ASP A 273 8.48 -48.91 11.98
N LYS A 274 9.40 -49.79 12.39
CA LYS A 274 9.91 -50.87 11.53
C LYS A 274 8.84 -51.88 11.09
N LYS A 275 7.64 -51.86 11.70
CA LYS A 275 6.51 -52.73 11.33
C LYS A 275 5.66 -52.15 10.20
N LEU A 276 5.91 -50.91 9.77
CA LEU A 276 5.14 -50.21 8.75
C LEU A 276 6.03 -49.82 7.57
N SER A 277 5.49 -50.00 6.37
CA SER A 277 6.06 -49.50 5.12
C SER A 277 5.46 -48.16 4.72
N ALA A 278 6.19 -47.39 3.90
CA ALA A 278 5.70 -46.15 3.29
C ALA A 278 4.38 -46.38 2.53
N LYS A 279 4.26 -47.49 1.78
CA LYS A 279 3.05 -47.83 1.03
C LYS A 279 1.83 -48.02 1.93
N GLN A 280 2.00 -48.64 3.10
CA GLN A 280 0.90 -48.80 4.08
C GLN A 280 0.47 -47.46 4.68
N ILE A 281 1.42 -46.56 4.94
CA ILE A 281 1.12 -45.20 5.43
C ILE A 281 0.32 -44.41 4.37
N VAL A 282 0.75 -44.45 3.11
CA VAL A 282 0.01 -43.83 1.99
C VAL A 282 -1.37 -44.46 1.83
N ALA A 283 -1.50 -45.78 1.95
CA ALA A 283 -2.80 -46.45 1.87
C ALA A 283 -3.76 -46.01 2.99
N ALA A 284 -3.25 -45.81 4.21
CA ALA A 284 -4.04 -45.28 5.32
C ALA A 284 -4.53 -43.85 5.05
N TYR A 285 -3.66 -42.99 4.50
CA TYR A 285 -4.06 -41.65 4.05
C TYR A 285 -5.14 -41.72 2.96
N ILE A 286 -4.95 -42.52 1.91
CA ILE A 286 -5.91 -42.67 0.81
C ILE A 286 -7.27 -43.10 1.36
N LYS A 287 -7.30 -44.13 2.23
CA LYS A 287 -8.53 -44.64 2.86
C LYS A 287 -9.28 -43.55 3.62
N GLN A 288 -8.56 -42.68 4.33
CA GLN A 288 -9.15 -41.60 5.11
C GLN A 288 -9.75 -40.47 4.23
N HIS A 289 -9.30 -40.36 2.98
CA HIS A 289 -9.66 -39.27 2.07
C HIS A 289 -10.43 -39.70 0.80
N THR A 290 -10.69 -41.00 0.61
CA THR A 290 -11.37 -41.52 -0.60
C THR A 290 -12.69 -40.82 -0.90
N ALA A 291 -13.51 -40.55 0.12
CA ALA A 291 -14.79 -39.86 -0.07
C ALA A 291 -14.61 -38.41 -0.58
N LEU A 292 -13.54 -37.73 -0.15
CA LEU A 292 -13.26 -36.35 -0.54
C LEU A 292 -12.80 -36.21 -1.99
N VAL A 293 -12.19 -37.24 -2.58
CA VAL A 293 -11.74 -37.20 -3.99
C VAL A 293 -12.90 -37.09 -4.97
N ASN A 294 -14.09 -37.55 -4.57
CA ASN A 294 -15.29 -37.47 -5.39
C ASN A 294 -16.06 -36.15 -5.21
N VAL A 295 -15.56 -35.22 -4.39
CA VAL A 295 -16.16 -33.89 -4.22
C VAL A 295 -15.98 -33.09 -5.51
N LYS A 296 -17.09 -32.71 -6.14
CA LYS A 296 -17.07 -31.92 -7.38
C LYS A 296 -17.08 -30.42 -7.11
N THR A 297 -17.75 -30.01 -6.04
CA THR A 297 -17.86 -28.60 -5.65
C THR A 297 -17.60 -28.40 -4.17
N THR A 298 -16.93 -27.30 -3.85
CA THR A 298 -16.72 -26.82 -2.48
C THR A 298 -17.06 -25.34 -2.43
N VAL A 299 -17.84 -24.94 -1.42
CA VAL A 299 -17.97 -23.54 -1.01
C VAL A 299 -17.48 -23.41 0.41
N ALA A 300 -16.48 -22.54 0.60
CA ALA A 300 -15.91 -22.23 1.90
C ALA A 300 -16.15 -20.76 2.23
N GLN A 301 -16.61 -20.49 3.44
CA GLN A 301 -16.79 -19.14 3.96
C GLN A 301 -16.04 -19.02 5.28
N GLY A 302 -15.42 -17.87 5.52
CA GLY A 302 -14.70 -17.65 6.76
C GLY A 302 -13.82 -16.41 6.74
N ASN A 303 -12.62 -16.54 7.30
CA ASN A 303 -11.66 -15.43 7.41
C ASN A 303 -10.28 -15.85 6.89
N MET A 304 -9.65 -14.96 6.15
CA MET A 304 -8.25 -15.06 5.73
C MET A 304 -7.47 -14.05 6.57
N THR A 305 -6.44 -14.51 7.28
CA THR A 305 -5.49 -13.63 7.96
C THR A 305 -4.18 -13.60 7.19
N LEU A 306 -3.72 -12.40 6.87
CA LEU A 306 -2.40 -12.16 6.27
C LEU A 306 -1.71 -11.07 7.09
N GLY A 307 -0.60 -11.44 7.75
CA GLY A 307 -0.03 -10.61 8.82
C GLY A 307 -1.05 -10.46 9.95
N GLN A 308 -1.44 -9.24 10.27
CA GLN A 308 -2.50 -8.92 11.23
C GLN A 308 -3.81 -8.52 10.55
N GLY A 309 -3.81 -8.33 9.23
CA GLY A 309 -5.03 -8.05 8.48
C GLY A 309 -5.92 -9.29 8.44
N SER A 310 -7.21 -9.11 8.71
CA SER A 310 -8.21 -10.18 8.65
C SER A 310 -9.31 -9.80 7.67
N PHE A 311 -9.57 -10.68 6.70
CA PHE A 311 -10.48 -10.45 5.60
C PHE A 311 -11.56 -11.52 5.57
N ARG A 312 -12.82 -11.11 5.46
CA ARG A 312 -13.90 -12.06 5.20
C ARG A 312 -13.70 -12.65 3.82
N LEU A 313 -13.77 -13.97 3.72
CA LEU A 313 -13.59 -14.70 2.47
C LEU A 313 -14.82 -15.54 2.12
N ALA A 314 -15.06 -15.66 0.81
CA ALA A 314 -15.85 -16.72 0.21
C ALA A 314 -15.02 -17.36 -0.91
N TRP A 315 -14.87 -18.69 -0.89
CA TRP A 315 -14.06 -19.43 -1.85
C TRP A 315 -14.87 -20.55 -2.45
N TYR A 316 -15.02 -20.51 -3.77
CA TYR A 316 -15.77 -21.44 -4.58
C TYR A 316 -14.79 -22.29 -5.38
N SER A 317 -15.00 -23.59 -5.39
CA SER A 317 -14.21 -24.56 -6.17
C SER A 317 -15.17 -25.48 -6.90
N LYS A 318 -14.93 -25.71 -8.20
CA LYS A 318 -15.69 -26.65 -9.02
C LYS A 318 -14.75 -27.32 -10.02
N ASN A 319 -14.45 -28.59 -9.79
CA ASN A 319 -13.35 -29.28 -10.50
C ASN A 319 -12.06 -28.43 -10.43
N GLU A 320 -11.46 -28.12 -11.57
CA GLU A 320 -10.26 -27.28 -11.68
C GLU A 320 -10.57 -25.76 -11.68
N LYS A 321 -11.85 -25.34 -11.59
CA LYS A 321 -12.26 -23.93 -11.52
C LYS A 321 -12.26 -23.43 -10.09
N ALA A 322 -11.87 -22.17 -9.90
CA ALA A 322 -11.82 -21.54 -8.58
C ALA A 322 -12.20 -20.06 -8.61
N ARG A 323 -12.78 -19.58 -7.52
CA ARG A 323 -13.07 -18.16 -7.29
C ARG A 323 -12.89 -17.85 -5.81
N LEU A 324 -12.05 -16.88 -5.51
CA LEU A 324 -11.82 -16.34 -4.17
C LEU A 324 -12.33 -14.90 -4.13
N GLU A 325 -13.23 -14.64 -3.20
CA GLU A 325 -13.73 -13.30 -2.89
C GLU A 325 -13.19 -12.89 -1.52
N LEU A 326 -12.60 -11.71 -1.44
CA LEU A 326 -12.11 -11.10 -0.22
C LEU A 326 -12.82 -9.77 -0.01
N ARG A 327 -13.33 -9.53 1.20
CA ARG A 327 -13.89 -8.23 1.58
C ARG A 327 -12.91 -7.44 2.43
N VAL A 328 -12.58 -6.25 1.94
CA VAL A 328 -11.78 -5.23 2.63
C VAL A 328 -12.70 -4.04 2.86
N GLN A 329 -13.14 -3.83 4.11
CA GLN A 329 -14.18 -2.84 4.44
C GLN A 329 -15.44 -3.06 3.57
N THR A 330 -15.86 -2.07 2.80
CA THR A 330 -16.99 -2.14 1.86
C THR A 330 -16.63 -2.65 0.48
N THR A 331 -15.33 -2.84 0.20
CA THR A 331 -14.84 -3.23 -1.13
C THR A 331 -14.65 -4.73 -1.23
N GLN A 332 -15.08 -5.29 -2.36
CA GLN A 332 -14.88 -6.70 -2.70
C GLN A 332 -13.75 -6.84 -3.73
N ILE A 333 -12.76 -7.65 -3.40
CA ILE A 333 -11.71 -8.10 -4.32
C ILE A 333 -12.07 -9.51 -4.76
N ILE A 334 -11.96 -9.78 -6.06
CA ILE A 334 -12.27 -11.10 -6.63
C ILE A 334 -11.05 -11.56 -7.43
N GLN A 335 -10.67 -12.81 -7.22
CA GLN A 335 -9.78 -13.55 -8.09
C GLN A 335 -10.50 -14.81 -8.54
N ALA A 336 -10.38 -15.16 -9.81
CA ALA A 336 -11.00 -16.37 -10.32
C ALA A 336 -10.16 -17.02 -11.42
N PHE A 337 -10.36 -18.31 -11.59
CA PHE A 337 -9.76 -19.16 -12.60
C PHE A 337 -10.85 -20.08 -13.15
N ASN A 338 -11.05 -20.08 -14.47
CA ASN A 338 -12.11 -20.86 -15.10
C ASN A 338 -11.63 -22.21 -15.69
N GLY A 339 -10.40 -22.62 -15.37
CA GLY A 339 -9.76 -23.81 -15.94
C GLY A 339 -8.79 -23.49 -17.09
N LYS A 340 -8.83 -22.28 -17.64
CA LYS A 340 -7.92 -21.82 -18.71
C LYS A 340 -7.31 -20.45 -18.42
N ASP A 341 -8.17 -19.47 -18.16
CA ASP A 341 -7.80 -18.08 -17.94
C ASP A 341 -8.05 -17.70 -16.48
N SER A 342 -7.18 -16.85 -15.93
CA SER A 342 -7.41 -16.21 -14.64
C SER A 342 -7.92 -14.79 -14.85
N TRP A 343 -8.69 -14.27 -13.89
CA TRP A 343 -9.05 -12.85 -13.87
C TRP A 343 -9.10 -12.30 -12.45
N GLU A 344 -8.93 -10.98 -12.34
CA GLU A 344 -8.98 -10.25 -11.07
C GLU A 344 -9.85 -9.01 -11.19
N LEU A 345 -10.75 -8.80 -10.23
CA LEU A 345 -11.36 -7.51 -9.96
C LEU A 345 -10.80 -6.98 -8.65
N ASN A 346 -10.08 -5.88 -8.71
CA ASN A 346 -9.52 -5.22 -7.53
C ASN A 346 -9.80 -3.72 -7.59
N PRO A 347 -10.96 -3.26 -7.08
CA PRO A 347 -11.35 -1.84 -7.12
C PRO A 347 -10.36 -0.91 -6.42
N LEU A 348 -9.52 -1.42 -5.50
CA LEU A 348 -8.46 -0.65 -4.85
C LEU A 348 -7.31 -0.31 -5.83
N LYS A 349 -7.17 -1.06 -6.92
CA LYS A 349 -6.18 -0.82 -7.98
C LYS A 349 -6.82 -0.22 -9.23
N ARG A 350 -7.99 -0.72 -9.65
CA ARG A 350 -8.74 -0.29 -10.84
C ARG A 350 -10.18 -0.78 -10.78
N ASP A 351 -11.11 -0.07 -11.43
CA ASP A 351 -12.53 -0.42 -11.38
C ASP A 351 -12.86 -1.60 -12.28
N GLU A 352 -12.10 -1.77 -13.36
CA GLU A 352 -12.37 -2.79 -14.37
C GLU A 352 -11.67 -4.12 -14.05
N PRO A 353 -12.33 -5.26 -14.31
CA PRO A 353 -11.71 -6.56 -14.15
C PRO A 353 -10.61 -6.77 -15.20
N VAL A 354 -9.52 -7.43 -14.80
CA VAL A 354 -8.38 -7.73 -15.66
C VAL A 354 -8.38 -9.20 -16.00
N LEU A 355 -8.27 -9.52 -17.29
CA LEU A 355 -8.07 -10.87 -17.79
C LEU A 355 -6.57 -11.19 -17.90
N PHE A 356 -6.21 -12.40 -17.50
CA PHE A 356 -4.89 -12.98 -17.68
C PHE A 356 -5.03 -14.24 -18.54
N GLU A 357 -4.88 -14.08 -19.86
CA GLU A 357 -5.01 -15.16 -20.83
C GLU A 357 -3.97 -16.26 -20.56
N ASN A 358 -4.40 -17.52 -20.59
CA ASN A 358 -3.57 -18.70 -20.37
C ASN A 358 -2.75 -18.69 -19.05
N SER A 359 -3.15 -17.86 -18.08
CA SER A 359 -2.48 -17.77 -16.79
C SER A 359 -3.10 -18.79 -15.83
N LYS A 360 -2.31 -19.82 -15.53
CA LYS A 360 -2.56 -20.69 -14.38
C LYS A 360 -2.13 -19.96 -13.09
N ASN A 361 -2.75 -20.28 -11.96
CA ASN A 361 -2.19 -20.06 -10.62
C ASN A 361 -2.32 -18.66 -9.99
N ARG A 362 -3.39 -17.91 -10.24
CA ARG A 362 -3.73 -16.78 -9.33
C ARG A 362 -4.60 -17.18 -8.16
N VAL A 363 -5.52 -18.10 -8.39
CA VAL A 363 -6.31 -18.78 -7.37
C VAL A 363 -6.45 -20.23 -7.80
N ALA A 364 -6.36 -21.15 -6.84
CA ALA A 364 -6.54 -22.58 -7.06
C ALA A 364 -7.83 -23.07 -6.37
N PRO A 365 -8.38 -24.21 -6.79
CA PRO A 365 -9.41 -24.90 -6.01
C PRO A 365 -8.90 -25.18 -4.58
N ILE A 366 -9.78 -25.07 -3.59
CA ILE A 366 -9.43 -25.54 -2.24
C ILE A 366 -9.25 -27.04 -2.33
N ASN A 367 -8.06 -27.50 -1.99
CA ASN A 367 -7.75 -28.90 -2.00
C ASN A 367 -7.57 -29.45 -0.58
N PHE A 368 -8.46 -30.37 -0.20
CA PHE A 368 -8.38 -31.11 1.06
C PHE A 368 -7.70 -32.48 0.89
N VAL A 369 -7.37 -32.88 -0.35
CA VAL A 369 -6.69 -34.14 -0.67
C VAL A 369 -5.54 -33.86 -1.62
N ASP A 370 -4.31 -33.95 -1.12
CA ASP A 370 -3.15 -33.80 -1.98
C ASP A 370 -3.18 -34.80 -3.16
N LYS A 371 -3.17 -34.26 -4.39
CA LYS A 371 -3.34 -35.02 -5.63
C LYS A 371 -2.12 -35.88 -5.94
N ALA A 372 -0.92 -35.38 -5.65
CA ALA A 372 0.32 -36.12 -5.87
C ALA A 372 0.37 -37.33 -4.93
N LEU A 373 0.09 -37.10 -3.64
CA LEU A 373 0.04 -38.17 -2.65
C LEU A 373 -1.07 -39.20 -2.94
N TYR A 374 -2.28 -38.74 -3.28
CA TYR A 374 -3.40 -39.64 -3.54
C TYR A 374 -3.19 -40.52 -4.79
N THR A 375 -2.62 -39.96 -5.87
CA THR A 375 -2.38 -40.70 -7.13
C THR A 375 -1.05 -41.46 -7.16
N SER A 376 -0.25 -41.38 -6.09
CA SER A 376 1.10 -41.94 -6.04
C SER A 376 1.16 -43.45 -6.28
N GLN A 377 0.21 -44.22 -5.73
CA GLN A 377 0.17 -45.67 -5.88
C GLN A 377 -0.18 -46.10 -7.32
N GLU A 378 -1.18 -45.44 -7.92
CA GLU A 378 -1.58 -45.67 -9.32
C GLU A 378 -0.44 -45.35 -10.28
N LYS A 379 0.23 -44.21 -10.05
CA LYS A 379 1.37 -43.75 -10.84
C LYS A 379 2.69 -44.47 -10.52
N LYS A 380 2.69 -45.38 -9.54
CA LYS A 380 3.88 -46.12 -9.08
C LYS A 380 5.04 -45.19 -8.68
N LEU A 381 4.73 -44.04 -8.08
CA LEU A 381 5.74 -43.10 -7.59
C LEU A 381 6.54 -43.70 -6.43
N ARG A 382 7.82 -43.35 -6.32
CA ARG A 382 8.66 -43.76 -5.20
C ARG A 382 8.26 -43.00 -3.94
N VAL A 383 8.06 -43.74 -2.85
CA VAL A 383 7.74 -43.19 -1.53
C VAL A 383 8.66 -43.81 -0.50
N GLU A 384 9.28 -42.97 0.32
CA GLU A 384 10.18 -43.39 1.39
C GLU A 384 9.63 -43.00 2.76
N TYR A 385 9.80 -43.89 3.74
CA TYR A 385 9.42 -43.64 5.12
C TYR A 385 10.65 -43.15 5.88
N VAL A 386 10.67 -41.86 6.18
CA VAL A 386 11.88 -41.17 6.66
C VAL A 386 11.97 -41.24 8.19
N SER A 387 10.90 -40.87 8.88
CA SER A 387 10.90 -40.77 10.34
C SER A 387 9.48 -40.69 10.92
N ARG A 388 9.36 -40.63 12.24
CA ARG A 388 8.16 -40.07 12.88
C ARG A 388 8.51 -38.72 13.47
N GLU A 389 7.65 -37.73 13.27
CA GLU A 389 7.91 -36.37 13.72
C GLU A 389 6.64 -35.73 14.28
N TYR A 390 6.80 -34.92 15.32
CA TYR A 390 5.71 -34.10 15.83
C TYR A 390 5.48 -32.88 14.94
N VAL A 391 4.24 -32.68 14.49
CA VAL A 391 3.76 -31.42 13.92
C VAL A 391 2.85 -30.77 14.96
N GLY A 392 3.34 -29.76 15.67
CA GLY A 392 2.71 -29.27 16.89
C GLY A 392 2.59 -30.38 17.93
N ASP A 393 1.35 -30.73 18.31
CA ASP A 393 1.05 -31.78 19.27
C ASP A 393 0.77 -33.15 18.61
N LYS A 394 0.86 -33.25 17.28
CA LYS A 394 0.48 -34.46 16.52
C LYS A 394 1.70 -35.24 16.07
N LEU A 395 1.84 -36.47 16.57
CA LEU A 395 2.83 -37.41 16.05
C LEU A 395 2.40 -37.89 14.65
N CYS A 396 3.27 -37.68 13.67
CA CYS A 396 3.05 -38.00 12.27
C CYS A 396 4.11 -38.96 11.74
N HIS A 397 3.74 -39.81 10.79
CA HIS A 397 4.68 -40.43 9.86
C HIS A 397 5.16 -39.36 8.87
N HIS A 398 6.47 -39.17 8.81
CA HIS A 398 7.11 -38.32 7.81
C HIS A 398 7.55 -39.20 6.64
N ILE A 399 6.96 -38.96 5.47
CA ILE A 399 7.29 -39.66 4.23
C ILE A 399 7.75 -38.67 3.16
N GLN A 400 8.62 -39.14 2.27
CA GLN A 400 9.02 -38.42 1.07
C GLN A 400 8.37 -39.06 -0.15
N LEU A 401 7.69 -38.26 -0.96
CA LEU A 401 7.14 -38.65 -2.25
C LEU A 401 8.00 -38.03 -3.36
N PHE A 402 8.67 -38.87 -4.15
CA PHE A 402 9.52 -38.42 -5.24
C PHE A 402 8.66 -38.21 -6.49
N LEU A 403 8.71 -37.00 -7.05
CA LEU A 403 8.04 -36.64 -8.30
C LEU A 403 8.95 -36.98 -9.51
N ASP A 404 10.25 -36.89 -9.31
CA ASP A 404 11.32 -37.38 -10.20
C ASP A 404 12.58 -37.73 -9.37
N GLU A 405 13.74 -37.91 -10.02
CA GLU A 405 15.00 -38.26 -9.35
C GLU A 405 15.58 -37.14 -8.46
N GLN A 406 15.23 -35.87 -8.72
CA GLN A 406 15.78 -34.69 -8.05
C GLN A 406 14.73 -33.91 -7.24
N SER A 407 13.44 -34.18 -7.44
CA SER A 407 12.35 -33.48 -6.77
C SER A 407 11.47 -34.41 -5.94
N PHE A 408 11.16 -33.98 -4.72
CA PHE A 408 10.26 -34.67 -3.82
C PHE A 408 9.44 -33.69 -2.98
N LEU A 409 8.38 -34.21 -2.38
CA LEU A 409 7.53 -33.52 -1.42
C LEU A 409 7.49 -34.31 -0.11
N ASP A 410 7.61 -33.61 1.01
CA ASP A 410 7.49 -34.20 2.33
C ASP A 410 6.03 -34.14 2.82
N TYR A 411 5.51 -35.26 3.32
CA TYR A 411 4.19 -35.37 3.90
C TYR A 411 4.24 -35.91 5.32
N TYR A 412 3.44 -35.31 6.20
CA TYR A 412 3.35 -35.64 7.62
C TYR A 412 1.94 -36.12 7.91
N ILE A 413 1.78 -37.44 7.98
CA ILE A 413 0.48 -38.13 8.11
C ILE A 413 0.32 -38.63 9.54
N GLY A 414 -0.76 -38.27 10.23
CA GLY A 414 -0.99 -38.61 11.63
C GLY A 414 -0.96 -40.12 11.88
N VAL A 415 -0.16 -40.54 12.87
CA VAL A 415 0.01 -41.98 13.22
C VAL A 415 -1.31 -42.63 13.66
N LYS A 416 -2.17 -41.87 14.34
CA LYS A 416 -3.42 -42.39 14.92
C LYS A 416 -4.61 -42.34 13.97
N ASP A 417 -4.64 -41.38 13.06
CA ASP A 417 -5.86 -41.01 12.32
C ASP A 417 -5.68 -40.95 10.80
N GLY A 418 -4.46 -41.12 10.28
CA GLY A 418 -4.19 -41.08 8.84
C GLY A 418 -4.46 -39.72 8.18
N LEU A 419 -4.62 -38.65 8.96
CA LEU A 419 -4.86 -37.31 8.44
C LEU A 419 -3.56 -36.61 8.07
N LEU A 420 -3.59 -35.79 7.01
CA LEU A 420 -2.44 -34.96 6.64
C LEU A 420 -2.34 -33.76 7.57
N TYR A 421 -1.20 -33.53 8.22
CA TYR A 421 -1.01 -32.38 9.12
C TYR A 421 -0.04 -31.33 8.56
N LYS A 422 0.91 -31.76 7.72
CA LYS A 422 1.86 -30.89 7.02
C LYS A 422 2.21 -31.48 5.67
N ALA A 423 2.22 -30.64 4.64
CA ALA A 423 2.88 -30.89 3.37
C ALA A 423 3.98 -29.85 3.21
N PHE A 424 5.16 -30.24 2.75
CA PHE A 424 6.31 -29.36 2.60
C PHE A 424 6.99 -29.59 1.26
N ASP A 425 7.21 -28.50 0.56
CA ASP A 425 7.98 -28.42 -0.67
C ASP A 425 9.31 -27.75 -0.32
N GLU A 426 10.36 -28.56 -0.22
CA GLU A 426 11.69 -28.09 0.17
C GLU A 426 12.29 -27.14 -0.88
N GLN A 427 12.05 -27.42 -2.17
CA GLN A 427 12.61 -26.61 -3.27
C GLN A 427 12.11 -25.17 -3.23
N ASN A 428 10.84 -24.99 -2.86
CA ASN A 428 10.22 -23.67 -2.74
C ASN A 428 10.21 -23.14 -1.29
N GLU A 429 10.74 -23.90 -0.32
CA GLU A 429 10.69 -23.62 1.11
C GLU A 429 9.30 -23.24 1.64
N VAL A 430 8.25 -23.91 1.14
CA VAL A 430 6.86 -23.63 1.53
C VAL A 430 6.21 -24.82 2.22
N ALA A 431 5.67 -24.57 3.42
CA ALA A 431 4.83 -25.53 4.12
C ALA A 431 3.36 -25.16 4.02
N THR A 432 2.50 -26.18 3.94
CA THR A 432 1.07 -26.08 4.21
C THR A 432 0.72 -26.90 5.44
N PHE A 433 0.09 -26.26 6.43
CA PHE A 433 -0.40 -26.93 7.63
C PHE A 433 -1.92 -27.10 7.58
N PHE A 434 -2.38 -28.27 7.99
CA PHE A 434 -3.79 -28.65 8.01
C PHE A 434 -4.17 -28.95 9.46
N VAL A 435 -5.05 -28.13 10.05
CA VAL A 435 -5.32 -28.16 11.48
C VAL A 435 -6.81 -27.97 11.79
N LYS A 436 -7.19 -28.29 13.04
CA LYS A 436 -8.58 -28.22 13.53
C LYS A 436 -9.55 -28.99 12.63
N TYR A 437 -9.27 -30.26 12.42
CA TYR A 437 -10.16 -31.16 11.71
C TYR A 437 -11.54 -31.23 12.36
N LYS A 438 -12.59 -31.14 11.54
CA LYS A 438 -13.98 -31.32 11.95
C LYS A 438 -14.70 -32.24 10.99
N GLN A 439 -15.72 -32.92 11.49
CA GLN A 439 -16.69 -33.61 10.66
C GLN A 439 -17.64 -32.57 10.06
N VAL A 440 -17.72 -32.51 8.73
CA VAL A 440 -18.63 -31.65 7.97
C VAL A 440 -19.33 -32.53 6.95
N GLN A 441 -20.66 -32.71 7.10
CA GLN A 441 -21.40 -33.76 6.39
C GLN A 441 -20.72 -35.13 6.64
N THR A 442 -20.42 -35.89 5.59
CA THR A 442 -19.71 -37.18 5.69
C THR A 442 -18.18 -37.04 5.71
N TYR A 443 -17.63 -35.83 5.55
CA TYR A 443 -16.20 -35.62 5.36
C TYR A 443 -15.50 -35.11 6.63
N LYS A 444 -14.32 -35.65 6.91
CA LYS A 444 -13.41 -35.12 7.95
C LYS A 444 -12.40 -34.19 7.30
N VAL A 445 -12.52 -32.88 7.54
CA VAL A 445 -11.77 -31.83 6.84
C VAL A 445 -11.13 -30.82 7.79
N PRO A 446 -9.97 -30.22 7.44
CA PRO A 446 -9.37 -29.16 8.23
C PRO A 446 -10.19 -27.87 8.09
N THR A 447 -10.56 -27.27 9.23
CA THR A 447 -11.26 -25.97 9.24
C THR A 447 -10.32 -24.79 9.47
N LEU A 448 -9.03 -25.07 9.62
CA LEU A 448 -7.97 -24.09 9.69
C LEU A 448 -6.78 -24.61 8.87
N MET A 449 -6.31 -23.80 7.93
CA MET A 449 -5.14 -24.11 7.11
C MET A 449 -4.18 -22.93 7.12
N ILE A 450 -2.88 -23.20 7.05
CA ILE A 450 -1.84 -22.18 7.00
C ILE A 450 -1.00 -22.45 5.77
N PHE A 451 -1.07 -21.54 4.79
CA PHE A 451 -0.42 -21.68 3.48
C PHE A 451 0.86 -20.86 3.45
N ASN A 452 1.84 -21.32 2.66
CA ASN A 452 3.14 -20.67 2.48
C ASN A 452 3.79 -20.34 3.83
N ALA A 453 3.64 -21.28 4.77
CA ALA A 453 4.10 -21.12 6.12
C ALA A 453 5.62 -21.24 6.16
N SER A 454 6.28 -20.19 6.65
CA SER A 454 7.69 -20.17 7.06
C SER A 454 7.78 -19.49 8.43
N GLU A 455 8.97 -19.47 9.05
CA GLU A 455 9.20 -19.03 10.44
C GLU A 455 8.45 -17.76 10.89
N ASN A 456 8.08 -16.84 9.98
CA ASN A 456 7.30 -15.63 10.28
C ASN A 456 6.32 -15.22 9.16
N ARG A 457 5.97 -16.12 8.24
CA ARG A 457 5.05 -15.82 7.13
C ARG A 457 4.04 -16.94 6.99
N GLY A 458 2.80 -16.61 6.64
CA GLY A 458 1.79 -17.59 6.29
C GLY A 458 0.43 -16.93 6.12
N THR A 459 -0.32 -17.40 5.14
CA THR A 459 -1.73 -17.01 4.98
C THR A 459 -2.59 -18.00 5.74
N VAL A 460 -3.30 -17.52 6.74
CA VAL A 460 -4.12 -18.35 7.61
C VAL A 460 -5.55 -18.32 7.09
N PHE A 461 -6.08 -19.46 6.69
CA PHE A 461 -7.47 -19.62 6.28
C PHE A 461 -8.25 -20.31 7.39
N ARG A 462 -9.24 -19.63 7.94
CA ARG A 462 -10.19 -20.21 8.90
C ARG A 462 -11.55 -20.30 8.25
N PHE A 463 -12.08 -21.53 8.13
CA PHE A 463 -13.38 -21.77 7.53
C PHE A 463 -14.44 -21.90 8.63
N ASP A 464 -15.41 -20.99 8.59
CA ASP A 464 -16.58 -21.00 9.48
C ASP A 464 -17.66 -21.93 8.93
N LYS A 465 -17.80 -22.00 7.60
CA LYS A 465 -18.75 -22.87 6.90
C LYS A 465 -18.10 -23.52 5.69
N LEU A 466 -18.29 -24.82 5.56
CA LEU A 466 -17.89 -25.63 4.41
C LEU A 466 -19.12 -26.38 3.90
N THR A 467 -19.37 -26.33 2.60
CA THR A 467 -20.42 -27.11 1.95
C THR A 467 -19.88 -27.78 0.71
N PHE A 468 -20.16 -29.08 0.58
CA PHE A 468 -19.68 -29.91 -0.53
C PHE A 468 -20.84 -30.30 -1.45
N ASN A 469 -20.52 -30.52 -2.72
CA ASN A 469 -21.43 -31.01 -3.75
C ASN A 469 -22.72 -30.18 -3.93
N GLN A 470 -22.67 -28.90 -3.54
CA GLN A 470 -23.72 -27.94 -3.82
C GLN A 470 -23.62 -27.47 -5.29
N PRO A 471 -24.74 -27.27 -5.99
CA PRO A 471 -24.71 -26.68 -7.33
C PRO A 471 -24.02 -25.31 -7.31
N ILE A 472 -23.08 -25.11 -8.24
CA ILE A 472 -22.43 -23.83 -8.48
C ILE A 472 -22.59 -23.52 -9.97
N ASP A 473 -23.12 -22.33 -10.29
CA ASP A 473 -23.22 -21.83 -11.66
C ASP A 473 -21.81 -21.56 -12.20
N ASP A 474 -21.50 -22.12 -13.37
CA ASP A 474 -20.21 -21.94 -14.03
C ASP A 474 -19.91 -20.47 -14.35
N LYS A 475 -20.96 -19.65 -14.53
CA LYS A 475 -20.83 -18.22 -14.85
C LYS A 475 -20.02 -17.45 -13.83
N ILE A 476 -19.98 -17.86 -12.55
CA ILE A 476 -19.21 -17.11 -11.53
C ILE A 476 -17.71 -17.16 -11.76
N PHE A 477 -17.23 -18.18 -12.48
CA PHE A 477 -15.80 -18.35 -12.80
C PHE A 477 -15.42 -17.62 -14.09
N GLU A 478 -16.38 -17.30 -14.94
CA GLU A 478 -16.12 -16.67 -16.23
C GLU A 478 -15.80 -15.18 -16.08
N PHE A 479 -14.94 -14.67 -16.96
CA PHE A 479 -14.66 -13.25 -17.03
C PHE A 479 -15.94 -12.48 -17.39
N PRO A 480 -16.33 -11.44 -16.62
CA PRO A 480 -17.63 -10.78 -16.79
C PRO A 480 -17.81 -10.08 -18.15
N ASP A 481 -16.72 -9.70 -18.83
CA ASP A 481 -16.77 -8.83 -20.03
C ASP A 481 -16.27 -9.48 -21.34
N ARG A 482 -16.53 -10.76 -21.57
CA ARG A 482 -16.11 -11.44 -22.83
C ARG A 482 -16.68 -10.84 -24.13
N LYS A 483 -17.75 -10.03 -24.06
CA LYS A 483 -18.39 -9.45 -25.26
C LYS A 483 -17.58 -8.33 -25.93
N LYS A 484 -16.69 -7.64 -25.22
CA LYS A 484 -15.85 -6.56 -25.81
C LYS A 484 -14.59 -7.10 -26.50
N LEU A 485 -13.96 -8.15 -25.96
CA LEU A 485 -12.69 -8.69 -26.47
C LEU A 485 -12.76 -9.33 -27.88
N LYS A 486 -13.94 -9.77 -28.34
CA LYS A 486 -14.11 -10.30 -29.70
C LYS A 486 -14.20 -9.22 -30.78
N LYS A 487 -14.46 -7.96 -30.42
CA LYS A 487 -14.46 -6.84 -31.38
C LYS A 487 -13.05 -6.37 -31.70
N ASP A 488 -12.16 -6.38 -30.70
CA ASP A 488 -10.79 -5.85 -30.87
C ASP A 488 -9.82 -6.84 -31.53
N LYS A 489 -10.18 -8.13 -31.66
CA LYS A 489 -9.41 -9.13 -32.43
C LYS A 489 -9.86 -9.25 -33.90
N LYS A 490 -10.77 -8.38 -34.36
CA LYS A 490 -11.31 -8.37 -35.74
C LYS A 490 -11.06 -7.07 -36.52
N ASN A 491 -10.24 -6.16 -35.98
CA ASN A 491 -9.78 -4.96 -36.68
C ASN A 491 -8.28 -5.02 -36.92
#